data_AF-A0A3M1BFN4-F1
#
_entry.id   AF-A0A3M1BFN4-F1
#
_cell.length_a   1.000
_cell.length_b   1.000
_cell.length_c   1.000
_cell.angle_alpha   90.00
_cell.angle_beta   90.00
_cell.angle_gamma   90.00
#
_symmetry.space_group_name_H-M   'P 1'
#
loop_
_entity.id
_entity.type
_entity.pdbx_description
1 polymer ?
#
loop_
_entity_poly.entity_id
_entity_poly.type
_entity_poly.pdbx_seq_one_letter_code
_entity_poly.pdbx_strand_id
1 'polypeptide(L)' 'MEGFINESHWDYIEEVYPGLREFYEKLETKPKTFLELFARYQRYLTRKEKKEPPIGEQNSKSSPEE' A
#
# COMPACT_ATOMS: atom_id res chain seq x y z
N MET A 1 5.67 -2.80 25.89
CA MET A 1 6.06 -1.56 25.20
C MET A 1 5.04 -1.32 24.11
N GLU A 2 4.10 -0.39 24.33
CA GLU A 2 3.08 -0.05 23.35
C GLU A 2 3.72 0.74 22.20
N GLY A 3 3.61 0.19 20.99
CA GLY A 3 4.14 0.74 19.74
C GLY A 3 3.36 1.96 19.25
N PHE A 4 3.41 3.04 20.03
CA PHE A 4 2.92 4.35 19.61
C PHE A 4 3.91 4.97 18.61
N ILE A 5 3.35 5.60 17.58
CA ILE A 5 4.13 6.34 16.60
C ILE A 5 4.59 7.63 17.30
N ASN A 6 5.89 7.74 17.53
CA ASN A 6 6.52 8.93 18.08
C ASN A 6 7.27 9.67 16.98
N GLU A 7 7.42 10.99 17.11
CA GLU A 7 8.02 11.81 16.05
C GLU A 7 9.44 11.38 15.68
N SER A 8 10.21 10.88 16.66
CA SER A 8 11.56 10.34 16.44
C SER A 8 11.61 9.07 15.58
N HIS A 9 10.49 8.37 15.39
CA HIS A 9 10.44 7.18 14.53
C HIS A 9 10.11 7.53 13.07
N TRP A 10 9.64 8.75 12.77
CA TRP A 10 9.21 9.09 11.41
C TRP A 10 10.37 9.12 10.41
N ASP A 11 11.55 9.61 10.80
CA ASP A 11 12.74 9.60 9.94
C ASP A 11 13.12 8.16 9.53
N TYR A 12 13.21 7.26 10.52
CA TYR A 12 13.49 5.84 10.27
C TYR A 12 12.39 5.17 9.43
N ILE A 13 11.13 5.49 9.73
CA ILE A 13 9.98 4.95 9.01
C ILE A 13 9.98 5.39 7.54
N GLU A 14 10.32 6.64 7.23
CA GLU A 14 10.40 7.13 5.86
C GLU A 14 11.57 6.49 5.10
N GLU A 15 12.69 6.24 5.79
CA GLU A 15 13.84 5.53 5.21
C GLU A 15 13.50 4.08 4.83
N VAL A 16 12.80 3.35 5.71
CA VAL A 16 12.45 1.94 5.49
C VAL A 16 11.20 1.77 4.62
N TYR A 17 10.21 2.64 4.79
CA TYR A 17 8.92 2.63 4.12
C TYR A 17 8.63 3.98 3.49
N PRO A 18 9.28 4.29 2.34
CA PRO A 18 9.13 5.58 1.70
C PRO A 18 7.68 5.81 1.27
N GLY A 19 7.12 6.95 1.67
CA GLY A 19 5.73 7.35 1.43
C GLY A 19 4.76 6.93 2.55
N LEU A 20 5.22 6.25 3.61
CA LEU A 20 4.35 5.89 4.74
C LEU A 20 3.87 7.13 5.50
N ARG A 21 4.76 8.11 5.70
CA ARG A 21 4.42 9.38 6.35
C ARG A 21 3.38 10.14 5.55
N GLU A 22 3.60 10.29 4.24
CA GLU A 22 2.63 10.96 3.35
C GLU A 22 1.27 10.24 3.35
N PHE A 23 1.29 8.90 3.34
CA PHE A 23 0.07 8.11 3.46
C PHE A 23 -0.66 8.38 4.79
N TYR A 24 0.07 8.41 5.91
CA TYR A 24 -0.49 8.75 7.21
C TYR A 24 -1.12 10.14 7.21
N GLU A 25 -0.48 11.13 6.58
CA GLU A 25 -1.01 12.49 6.45
C GLU A 25 -2.34 12.54 5.69
N LYS A 26 -2.48 11.73 4.64
CA LYS A 26 -3.68 11.63 3.80
C LYS A 26 -4.84 10.82 4.43
N LEU A 27 -4.60 10.11 5.54
CA LEU A 27 -5.67 9.37 6.22
C LEU A 27 -6.63 10.32 6.95
N GLU A 28 -7.92 10.23 6.62
CA GLU A 28 -9.00 10.94 7.33
C GLU A 28 -9.10 10.52 8.80
N THR A 29 -8.88 9.23 9.09
CA THR A 29 -8.83 8.70 10.45
C THR A 29 -7.39 8.30 10.78
N LYS A 30 -6.75 9.06 11.67
CA LYS A 30 -5.38 8.80 12.13
C LYS A 30 -5.35 7.53 12.98
N PRO A 31 -4.61 6.48 12.57
CA PRO A 31 -4.44 5.28 13.38
C PRO A 31 -3.72 5.61 14.69
N LYS A 32 -4.13 4.94 15.78
CA LYS A 32 -3.57 5.16 17.12
C LYS A 32 -2.22 4.44 17.33
N THR A 33 -1.93 3.43 16.52
CA THR A 33 -0.74 2.58 16.66
C THR A 33 -0.02 2.42 15.32
N PHE A 34 1.30 2.16 15.38
CA PHE A 34 2.10 1.92 14.18
C PHE A 34 1.63 0.68 13.42
N LEU A 35 1.26 -0.38 14.15
CA LEU A 35 0.73 -1.62 13.55
C LEU A 35 -0.51 -1.37 12.68
N GLU A 36 -1.43 -0.53 13.15
CA GLU A 36 -2.63 -0.20 12.38
C GLU A 36 -2.30 0.63 11.14
N LEU A 37 -1.40 1.61 11.28
CA LEU A 37 -0.90 2.38 10.14
C LEU A 37 -0.24 1.47 9.10
N PHE A 38 0.67 0.61 9.54
CA PHE A 38 1.43 -0.29 8.69
C PHE A 38 0.52 -1.27 7.95
N ALA A 39 -0.45 -1.87 8.64
CA ALA A 39 -1.43 -2.76 8.01
C ALA A 39 -2.27 -2.05 6.92
N ARG A 40 -2.67 -0.80 7.15
CA ARG A 40 -3.37 0.02 6.14
C ARG A 40 -2.48 0.36 4.96
N TYR A 41 -1.21 0.69 5.22
CA TYR A 41 -0.25 1.00 4.17
C TYR A 41 0.07 -0.20 3.29
N GLN A 42 0.29 -1.38 3.88
CA GLN A 42 0.48 -2.61 3.10
C GLN A 42 -0.72 -2.88 2.18
N ARG A 43 -1.95 -2.73 2.69
CA ARG A 43 -3.16 -2.84 1.85
C ARG A 43 -3.21 -1.81 0.73
N TYR A 44 -2.76 -0.58 0.99
CA TYR A 44 -2.69 0.47 -0.03
C TYR A 44 -1.68 0.12 -1.13
N LEU A 45 -0.48 -0.37 -0.75
CA LEU A 45 0.54 -0.82 -1.70
C LEU A 45 0.06 -1.99 -2.55
N THR A 46 -0.55 -3.02 -1.94
CA THR A 46 -1.12 -4.17 -2.69
C THR A 46 -2.21 -3.73 -3.68
N ARG A 47 -2.99 -2.70 -3.38
CA ARG A 47 -3.98 -2.14 -4.31
C ARG A 47 -3.36 -1.29 -5.41
N LYS A 48 -2.22 -0.64 -5.14
CA LYS A 48 -1.47 0.14 -6.14
C LYS A 48 -0.78 -0.78 -7.15
N GLU A 49 -0.17 -1.88 -6.72
CA GLU A 49 0.42 -2.87 -7.64
C GLU A 49 -0.64 -3.49 -8.56
N LYS A 50 -1.86 -3.74 -8.07
CA LYS A 50 -2.97 -4.24 -8.89
C LYS A 50 -3.56 -3.23 -9.89
N LYS A 51 -3.06 -1.99 -9.91
CA LYS A 51 -3.43 -0.97 -10.90
C LYS A 51 -2.48 -0.91 -12.10
N GLU A 52 -1.45 -1.75 -12.16
CA GLU A 52 -1.00 -2.19 -13.48
C GLU A 52 -2.10 -3.09 -14.04
N PRO A 53 -2.76 -2.73 -15.15
CA PRO A 53 -3.60 -3.70 -15.83
C PRO A 53 -2.73 -4.92 -16.13
N PRO A 54 -3.24 -6.16 -16.01
CA PRO A 54 -2.51 -7.29 -16.55
C PRO A 54 -2.27 -7.01 -18.03
N ILE A 55 -1.04 -6.66 -18.40
CA ILE A 55 -0.57 -6.76 -19.77
C ILE A 55 -0.61 -8.25 -20.07
N GLY A 56 -1.75 -8.74 -20.57
CA GLY A 56 -1.91 -10.17 -20.76
C GLY A 56 -3.33 -10.69 -20.99
N GLU A 57 -4.38 -9.89 -20.93
CA GLU A 57 -5.68 -10.30 -21.52
C GLU A 57 -5.80 -9.78 -22.96
N GLN A 58 -4.79 -10.07 -23.78
CA GLN A 58 -4.96 -10.05 -25.23
C GLN A 58 -5.52 -11.40 -25.65
N ASN A 59 -6.83 -11.42 -25.86
CA ASN A 59 -7.50 -12.13 -26.94
C ASN A 59 -6.81 -13.41 -27.44
N SER A 60 -7.33 -14.56 -27.02
CA SER A 60 -7.37 -15.73 -27.90
C SER A 60 -8.80 -16.25 -27.92
N LYS A 61 -9.70 -15.39 -28.41
CA LYS A 61 -10.93 -15.86 -29.04
C LYS A 61 -10.57 -16.29 -30.45
N SER A 62 -10.05 -17.51 -30.58
CA SER A 62 -10.00 -18.23 -31.85
C SER A 62 -10.31 -19.71 -31.59
N SER A 63 -11.59 -19.99 -31.44
CA SER A 63 -12.21 -21.17 -32.03
C SER A 63 -13.52 -20.65 -32.62
N PRO A 64 -13.82 -20.95 -33.89
CA PRO A 64 -14.22 -22.31 -34.26
C PRO A 64 -13.63 -22.84 -35.59
N GLU A 65 -13.73 -24.16 -35.72
CA GLU A 65 -13.88 -24.98 -36.93
C GLU A 65 -13.96 -24.26 -38.29
N GLU A 66 -13.05 -24.64 -39.21
CA GLU A 66 -13.38 -25.28 -40.51
C GLU A 66 -12.14 -25.97 -41.11
#